data_AF-H1LGS7-F1
#
_entry.id   AF-H1LGS7-F1
#
_cell.length_a   1.000
_cell.length_b   1.000
_cell.length_c   1.000
_cell.angle_alpha   90.00
_cell.angle_beta   90.00
_cell.angle_gamma   90.00
#
_symmetry.space_group_name_H-M   'P 1'
#
loop_
_entity.id
_entity.type
_entity.pdbx_description
1 polymer ?
#
loop_
_entity_poly.entity_id
_entity_poly.type
_entity_poly.pdbx_seq_one_letter_code
_entity_poly.pdbx_strand_id
1 'polypeptide(L)'
;MLFLSGTTVWAKTQTYTQPFQNQTITLSGNAVQSNMYFVKMGYWDVKKATLNLNFQTSQLSDKQISDITVSVNNVKFDSFRPKRVSGIQTKKITIPTRSLGGENNIQVNGQILNKAGHKNYQVAQTPANWLTIYKNTNVNFQYRLVPPTKSIKSFYDHFTGADTVVNQESVITTPSQPTNNELAASMYALSGQSRVITTETQQIPVTTFQD
;
A
#
# COMPACT_ATOMS: atom_id res chain seq x y z
N MET A 1 -17.64 16.26 43.68
CA MET A 1 -17.23 14.95 43.15
C MET A 1 -18.04 14.68 41.89
N LEU A 2 -17.50 14.94 40.70
CA LEU A 2 -18.17 14.72 39.42
C LEU A 2 -17.65 13.40 38.84
N PHE A 3 -18.52 12.41 38.70
CA PHE A 3 -18.24 11.20 37.94
C PHE A 3 -18.61 11.45 36.48
N LEU A 4 -17.62 11.60 35.60
CA LEU A 4 -17.82 11.53 34.16
C LEU A 4 -17.77 10.05 33.76
N SER A 5 -18.94 9.47 33.52
CA SER A 5 -19.09 8.17 32.87
C SER A 5 -18.55 8.28 31.44
N GLY A 6 -17.29 7.90 31.23
CA GLY A 6 -16.70 7.81 29.91
C GLY A 6 -17.31 6.65 29.13
N THR A 7 -18.36 6.93 28.35
CA THR A 7 -18.76 6.01 27.28
C THR A 7 -17.61 5.94 26.29
N THR A 8 -16.94 4.79 26.21
CA THR A 8 -15.93 4.52 25.18
C THR A 8 -16.61 4.56 23.82
N VAL A 9 -16.56 5.72 23.16
CA VAL A 9 -16.96 5.84 21.76
C VAL A 9 -15.91 5.07 20.96
N TRP A 10 -16.25 3.88 20.51
CA TRP A 10 -15.37 3.11 19.63
C TRP A 10 -15.16 3.91 18.34
N ALA A 11 -13.91 4.20 18.01
CA ALA A 11 -13.59 4.91 16.77
C ALA A 11 -14.20 4.19 15.56
N LYS A 12 -14.82 4.97 14.67
CA LYS A 12 -15.45 4.48 13.44
C LYS A 12 -14.41 3.75 12.59
N THR A 13 -14.78 2.61 12.02
CA THR A 13 -13.92 1.92 11.06
C THR A 13 -13.80 2.76 9.79
N GLN A 14 -12.56 2.99 9.36
CA GLN A 14 -12.20 3.71 8.14
C GLN A 14 -11.49 2.77 7.17
N THR A 15 -11.35 3.23 5.92
CA THR A 15 -10.65 2.50 4.87
C THR A 15 -9.72 3.40 4.08
N TYR A 16 -8.55 2.88 3.71
CA TYR A 16 -7.60 3.58 2.86
C TYR A 16 -7.04 2.61 1.82
N THR A 17 -6.96 3.05 0.56
CA THR A 17 -6.36 2.27 -0.52
C THR A 17 -5.05 2.92 -0.91
N GLN A 18 -3.95 2.20 -0.65
CA GLN A 18 -2.61 2.64 -1.04
C GLN A 18 -2.23 1.98 -2.38
N PRO A 19 -2.11 2.76 -3.47
CA PRO A 19 -1.50 2.25 -4.70
C PRO A 19 -0.01 2.00 -4.49
N PHE A 20 0.55 1.06 -5.25
CA PHE A 20 2.00 0.92 -5.35
C PHE A 20 2.56 1.94 -6.34
N GLN A 21 3.76 2.46 -6.06
CA GLN A 21 4.48 3.37 -6.96
C GLN A 21 4.98 2.67 -8.24
N ASN A 22 5.01 1.34 -8.25
CA ASN A 22 5.46 0.54 -9.38
C ASN A 22 4.55 0.75 -10.60
N GLN A 23 5.17 1.01 -11.76
CA GLN A 23 4.48 0.92 -13.04
C GLN A 23 4.17 -0.54 -13.40
N THR A 24 3.40 -0.74 -14.48
CA THR A 24 3.21 -2.08 -15.03
C THR A 24 4.57 -2.70 -15.39
N ILE A 25 4.85 -3.88 -14.86
CA ILE A 25 6.10 -4.61 -15.11
C ILE A 25 5.78 -5.97 -15.74
N THR A 26 6.64 -6.43 -16.65
CA THR A 26 6.59 -7.79 -17.20
C THR A 26 7.91 -8.47 -16.89
N LEU A 27 7.83 -9.63 -16.25
CA LEU A 27 8.97 -10.46 -15.87
C LEU A 27 8.92 -11.73 -16.70
N SER A 28 10.03 -12.11 -17.32
CA SER A 28 10.12 -13.32 -18.15
C SER A 28 11.10 -14.34 -17.57
N GLY A 29 10.86 -15.62 -17.86
CA GLY A 29 11.64 -16.76 -17.38
C GLY A 29 10.83 -17.70 -16.47
N ASN A 30 11.49 -18.74 -15.97
CA ASN A 30 10.85 -19.78 -15.17
C ASN A 30 10.69 -19.40 -13.69
N ALA A 31 11.50 -18.46 -13.21
CA ALA A 31 11.44 -17.92 -11.86
C ALA A 31 11.49 -16.39 -11.96
N VAL A 32 10.45 -15.74 -11.46
CA VAL A 32 10.28 -14.29 -11.53
C VAL A 32 10.00 -13.75 -10.14
N GLN A 33 10.53 -12.57 -9.84
CA GLN A 33 10.37 -11.91 -8.55
C GLN A 33 10.11 -10.42 -8.75
N SER A 34 9.12 -9.89 -8.04
CA SER A 34 8.87 -8.46 -7.92
C SER A 34 8.74 -8.05 -6.46
N ASN A 35 9.20 -6.84 -6.14
CA ASN A 35 9.01 -6.19 -4.85
C ASN A 35 8.15 -4.94 -5.01
N MET A 36 7.22 -4.73 -4.08
CA MET A 36 6.30 -3.60 -4.04
C MET A 36 6.19 -3.10 -2.60
N TYR A 37 6.38 -1.80 -2.39
CA TYR A 37 6.48 -1.22 -1.05
C TYR A 37 5.23 -0.41 -0.67
N PHE A 38 4.84 -0.49 0.60
CA PHE A 38 3.69 0.24 1.13
C PHE A 38 3.90 0.59 2.61
N VAL A 39 3.12 1.56 3.12
CA VAL A 39 3.30 2.14 4.46
C VAL A 39 2.02 1.97 5.27
N LYS A 40 2.14 1.42 6.48
CA LYS A 40 1.08 1.40 7.48
C LYS A 40 1.28 2.57 8.43
N MET A 41 0.33 3.48 8.51
CA MET A 41 0.43 4.58 9.47
C MET A 41 0.44 4.05 10.91
N GLY A 42 1.29 4.63 11.76
CA GLY A 42 1.50 4.16 13.13
C GLY A 42 0.24 4.20 13.99
N TYR A 43 -0.57 5.25 13.82
CA TYR A 43 -1.84 5.47 14.52
C TYR A 43 -3.02 4.68 13.95
N TRP A 44 -2.80 3.81 12.96
CA TRP A 44 -3.83 2.88 12.51
C TRP A 44 -3.83 1.60 13.33
N ASP A 45 -4.92 1.36 14.06
CA ASP A 45 -5.29 0.05 14.57
C ASP A 45 -5.93 -0.76 13.43
N VAL A 46 -5.07 -1.45 12.66
CA VAL A 46 -5.47 -2.19 11.45
C VAL A 46 -6.26 -3.44 11.80
N LYS A 47 -7.51 -3.49 11.33
CA LYS A 47 -8.40 -4.65 11.45
C LYS A 47 -8.28 -5.61 10.27
N LYS A 48 -8.00 -5.08 9.08
CA LYS A 48 -7.79 -5.88 7.87
C LYS A 48 -6.85 -5.17 6.91
N ALA A 49 -5.98 -5.94 6.27
CA ALA A 49 -5.19 -5.49 5.12
C ALA A 49 -5.40 -6.49 3.98
N THR A 50 -5.65 -5.99 2.78
CA THR A 50 -5.93 -6.80 1.60
C THR A 50 -5.09 -6.34 0.42
N LEU A 51 -4.27 -7.22 -0.13
CA LEU A 51 -3.60 -7.02 -1.41
C LEU A 51 -4.61 -7.31 -2.53
N ASN A 52 -4.83 -6.34 -3.41
CA ASN A 52 -5.52 -6.52 -4.69
C ASN A 52 -4.45 -6.66 -5.79
N LEU A 53 -4.01 -7.88 -6.07
CA LEU A 53 -2.99 -8.16 -7.07
C LEU A 53 -3.62 -8.25 -8.47
N ASN A 54 -3.25 -7.34 -9.36
CA ASN A 54 -3.67 -7.34 -10.77
C ASN A 54 -2.51 -7.82 -11.63
N PHE A 55 -2.72 -8.94 -12.32
CA PHE A 55 -1.64 -9.64 -13.01
C PHE A 55 -2.12 -10.38 -14.26
N GLN A 56 -1.20 -10.76 -15.12
CA GLN A 56 -1.42 -11.67 -16.24
C GLN A 56 -0.23 -12.60 -16.40
N THR A 57 -0.46 -13.83 -16.84
CA THR A 57 0.60 -14.80 -17.13
C THR A 57 0.56 -15.25 -18.57
N SER A 58 1.69 -15.77 -19.07
CA SER A 58 1.74 -16.40 -20.39
C SER A 58 0.78 -17.59 -20.50
N GLN A 59 0.09 -17.71 -21.64
CA GLN A 59 -0.85 -18.81 -21.93
C GLN A 59 -0.15 -20.01 -22.58
N LEU A 60 0.94 -20.51 -21.97
CA LEU A 60 1.71 -21.59 -22.60
C LEU A 60 1.26 -22.98 -22.13
N SER A 61 0.45 -23.60 -22.98
CA SER A 61 -0.02 -25.00 -22.94
C SER A 61 -0.90 -25.42 -21.76
N ASP A 62 -1.80 -26.37 -22.01
CA ASP A 62 -2.71 -26.98 -21.03
C ASP A 62 -2.03 -27.72 -19.86
N LYS A 63 -0.70 -27.68 -19.80
CA LYS A 63 0.11 -28.39 -18.80
C LYS A 63 0.92 -27.46 -17.91
N GLN A 64 0.60 -26.17 -17.89
CA GLN A 64 1.24 -25.20 -17.00
C GLN A 64 0.88 -25.50 -15.53
N ILE A 65 1.90 -25.61 -14.68
CA ILE A 65 1.82 -25.78 -13.22
C ILE A 65 2.46 -24.56 -12.54
N SER A 66 1.98 -23.37 -12.90
CA SER A 66 2.50 -22.13 -12.31
C SER A 66 1.94 -21.90 -10.92
N ASP A 67 2.82 -21.63 -9.97
CA ASP A 67 2.45 -21.21 -8.62
C ASP A 67 2.99 -19.80 -8.38
N ILE A 68 2.12 -18.89 -7.95
CA ILE A 68 2.48 -17.56 -7.47
C ILE A 68 2.46 -17.59 -5.95
N THR A 69 3.60 -17.26 -5.33
CA THR A 69 3.74 -17.15 -3.89
C THR A 69 3.92 -15.69 -3.49
N VAL A 70 3.19 -15.26 -2.48
CA VAL A 70 3.24 -13.90 -1.94
C VAL A 70 3.79 -13.91 -0.52
N SER A 71 4.74 -13.02 -0.27
CA SER A 71 5.29 -12.75 1.06
C SER A 71 5.19 -11.29 1.42
N VAL A 72 5.05 -11.01 2.72
CA VAL A 72 5.14 -9.67 3.30
C VAL A 72 6.28 -9.67 4.29
N ASN A 73 7.21 -8.72 4.18
CA ASN A 73 8.37 -8.60 5.07
C ASN A 73 9.12 -9.95 5.22
N ASN A 74 9.36 -10.61 4.08
CA ASN A 74 10.00 -11.93 3.96
C ASN A 74 9.22 -13.13 4.53
N VAL A 75 8.00 -12.93 5.03
CA VAL A 75 7.12 -14.01 5.52
C VAL A 75 6.12 -14.39 4.43
N LYS A 76 6.24 -15.62 3.91
CA LYS A 76 5.27 -16.18 2.95
C LYS A 76 3.93 -16.39 3.63
N PHE A 77 2.84 -15.95 2.99
CA PHE A 77 1.50 -16.03 3.58
C PHE A 77 0.40 -16.46 2.62
N ASP A 78 0.63 -16.42 1.31
CA ASP A 78 -0.31 -16.98 0.32
C ASP A 78 0.45 -17.63 -0.83
N SER A 79 -0.16 -18.66 -1.42
CA SER A 79 0.31 -19.29 -2.65
C SER A 79 -0.89 -19.77 -3.45
N PHE A 80 -0.92 -19.47 -4.74
CA PHE A 80 -2.05 -19.80 -5.59
C PHE A 80 -1.63 -20.06 -7.04
N ARG A 81 -2.48 -20.80 -7.74
CA ARG A 81 -2.36 -21.04 -9.18
C ARG A 81 -3.15 -20.00 -9.97
N PRO A 82 -2.54 -19.29 -10.93
CA PRO A 82 -3.27 -18.45 -11.88
C PRO A 82 -4.38 -19.22 -12.60
N LYS A 83 -5.48 -18.54 -12.93
CA LYS A 83 -6.50 -19.11 -13.81
C LYS A 83 -5.94 -19.18 -15.24
N ARG A 84 -6.37 -20.19 -15.98
CA ARG A 84 -5.99 -20.40 -17.39
C ARG A 84 -6.90 -19.58 -18.31
N VAL A 85 -6.79 -18.26 -18.20
CA VAL A 85 -7.60 -17.32 -18.99
C VAL A 85 -6.70 -16.27 -19.64
N SER A 86 -7.15 -15.77 -20.78
CA SER A 86 -6.54 -14.60 -21.40
C SER A 86 -6.89 -13.32 -20.64
N GLY A 87 -6.01 -12.33 -20.70
CA GLY A 87 -6.22 -11.02 -20.10
C GLY A 87 -5.90 -10.92 -18.61
N ILE A 88 -6.27 -9.77 -18.04
CA ILE A 88 -5.93 -9.39 -16.67
C ILE A 88 -6.76 -10.19 -15.67
N GLN A 89 -6.08 -10.70 -14.64
CA GLN A 89 -6.67 -11.39 -13.50
C GLN A 89 -6.46 -10.55 -12.24
N THR A 90 -7.46 -10.55 -11.37
CA THR A 90 -7.35 -9.95 -10.03
C THR A 90 -7.45 -11.02 -8.96
N LYS A 91 -6.46 -11.07 -8.07
CA LYS A 91 -6.47 -11.91 -6.86
C LYS A 91 -6.50 -11.00 -5.64
N LYS A 92 -7.54 -11.17 -4.81
CA LYS A 92 -7.62 -10.54 -3.48
C LYS A 92 -7.00 -11.47 -2.45
N ILE A 93 -6.05 -10.96 -1.67
CA ILE A 93 -5.29 -11.74 -0.69
C ILE A 93 -5.30 -10.99 0.63
N THR A 94 -5.71 -11.66 1.71
CA THR A 94 -5.66 -11.07 3.05
C THR A 94 -4.24 -11.12 3.58
N ILE A 95 -3.67 -9.97 3.92
CA ILE A 95 -2.33 -9.87 4.50
C ILE A 95 -2.44 -10.08 6.02
N PRO A 96 -1.65 -10.97 6.64
CA PRO A 96 -1.65 -11.13 8.09
C PRO A 96 -1.23 -9.83 8.78
N THR A 97 -2.13 -9.23 9.57
CA THR A 97 -1.88 -7.93 10.21
C THR A 97 -0.70 -7.95 11.18
N ARG A 98 -0.45 -9.10 11.83
CA ARG A 98 0.71 -9.33 12.71
C ARG A 98 2.07 -9.25 12.00
N SER A 99 2.09 -9.36 10.68
CA SER A 99 3.31 -9.29 9.87
C SER A 99 3.57 -7.89 9.31
N LEU A 100 2.68 -6.92 9.59
CA LEU A 100 2.82 -5.54 9.16
C LEU A 100 3.71 -4.73 10.11
N GLY A 101 4.69 -4.04 9.55
CA GLY A 101 5.45 -2.97 10.20
C GLY A 101 4.94 -1.59 9.76
N GLY A 102 5.72 -0.54 10.06
CA GLY A 102 5.49 0.81 9.53
C GLY A 102 5.72 0.85 8.03
N GLU A 103 6.91 0.44 7.59
CA GLU A 103 7.21 0.17 6.18
C GLU A 103 7.10 -1.32 5.89
N ASN A 104 6.62 -1.65 4.70
CA ASN A 104 6.34 -3.03 4.33
C ASN A 104 6.76 -3.31 2.89
N ASN A 105 7.27 -4.51 2.65
CA ASN A 105 7.57 -5.03 1.32
C ASN A 105 6.67 -6.23 1.02
N ILE A 106 5.86 -6.14 -0.04
CA ILE A 106 5.25 -7.30 -0.70
C ILE A 106 6.21 -7.81 -1.75
N GLN A 107 6.56 -9.08 -1.63
CA GLN A 107 7.29 -9.80 -2.66
C GLN A 107 6.37 -10.83 -3.33
N VAL A 108 6.28 -10.75 -4.66
CA VAL A 108 5.55 -11.71 -5.49
C VAL A 108 6.57 -12.54 -6.24
N ASN A 109 6.54 -13.85 -5.98
CA ASN A 109 7.38 -14.83 -6.64
C ASN A 109 6.52 -15.71 -7.55
N GLY A 110 6.87 -15.81 -8.82
CA GLY A 110 6.24 -16.74 -9.76
C GLY A 110 7.21 -17.85 -10.12
N GLN A 111 6.79 -19.11 -9.93
CA GLN A 111 7.39 -20.23 -10.63
C GLN A 111 6.51 -20.56 -11.82
N ILE A 112 7.00 -20.33 -13.03
CA ILE A 112 6.27 -20.51 -14.28
C ILE A 112 6.86 -21.72 -14.99
N LEU A 113 6.25 -22.88 -14.78
CA LEU A 113 6.73 -24.15 -15.28
C LEU A 113 5.75 -24.77 -16.28
N ASN A 114 6.28 -25.23 -17.41
CA ASN A 114 5.56 -26.02 -18.39
C ASN A 114 5.89 -27.51 -18.16
N LYS A 115 4.92 -28.41 -18.32
CA LYS A 115 5.19 -29.86 -18.30
C LYS A 115 5.70 -30.29 -19.67
N ALA A 116 6.99 -30.60 -19.79
CA ALA A 116 7.46 -31.53 -20.84
C ALA A 116 6.91 -32.93 -20.52
N GLY A 117 6.82 -33.84 -21.50
CA GLY A 117 6.24 -35.20 -21.33
C GLY A 117 6.84 -36.03 -20.18
N HIS A 118 6.47 -37.31 -20.09
CA HIS A 118 6.71 -38.23 -18.95
C HIS A 118 8.17 -38.43 -18.45
N LYS A 119 9.16 -37.66 -18.91
CA LYS A 119 10.52 -37.66 -18.40
C LYS A 119 11.05 -36.23 -18.29
N ASN A 120 11.42 -35.86 -17.06
CA ASN A 120 12.25 -34.72 -16.65
C ASN A 120 11.57 -33.33 -16.57
N TYR A 121 11.45 -32.81 -15.34
CA TYR A 121 10.99 -31.46 -14.96
C TYR A 121 12.04 -30.36 -15.24
N GLN A 122 12.90 -30.52 -16.25
CA GLN A 122 13.88 -29.52 -16.61
C GLN A 122 13.51 -28.94 -17.97
N VAL A 123 12.53 -28.02 -17.96
CA VAL A 123 12.25 -27.19 -19.13
C VAL A 123 13.25 -26.03 -19.11
N ALA A 124 14.03 -25.90 -20.18
CA ALA A 124 14.92 -24.78 -20.41
C ALA A 124 14.20 -23.44 -20.12
N GLN A 125 14.89 -22.46 -19.55
CA GLN A 125 14.33 -21.11 -19.42
C GLN A 125 14.00 -20.60 -20.83
N THR A 126 12.71 -20.43 -21.12
CA THR A 126 12.28 -19.77 -22.35
C THR A 126 11.74 -18.38 -22.02
N PRO A 127 12.08 -17.36 -22.82
CA PRO A 127 11.47 -16.02 -22.71
C PRO A 127 9.94 -16.03 -22.88
N ALA A 128 9.38 -17.15 -23.33
CA ALA A 128 7.96 -17.35 -23.57
C ALA A 128 7.15 -17.42 -22.25
N ASN A 129 7.78 -17.81 -21.14
CA ASN A 129 7.16 -17.79 -19.82
C ASN A 129 7.25 -16.38 -19.23
N TRP A 130 6.12 -15.77 -18.86
CA TRP A 130 6.12 -14.43 -18.29
C TRP A 130 4.96 -14.18 -17.31
N LEU A 131 5.19 -13.23 -16.41
CA LEU A 131 4.23 -12.66 -15.46
C LEU A 131 4.26 -11.15 -15.60
N THR A 132 3.12 -10.56 -15.92
CA THR A 132 2.91 -9.12 -15.87
C THR A 132 2.17 -8.76 -14.58
N ILE A 133 2.68 -7.77 -13.84
CA ILE A 133 1.98 -7.16 -12.70
C ILE A 133 1.63 -5.73 -13.09
N TYR A 134 0.35 -5.38 -12.99
CA TYR A 134 -0.17 -4.10 -13.44
C TYR A 134 -0.13 -3.03 -12.36
N LYS A 135 0.05 -1.76 -12.79
CA LYS A 135 0.12 -0.57 -11.93
C LYS A 135 -1.07 -0.36 -10.98
N ASN A 136 -2.23 -0.92 -11.30
CA ASN A 136 -3.44 -0.79 -10.47
C ASN A 136 -3.45 -1.78 -9.28
N THR A 137 -2.40 -2.58 -9.10
CA THR A 137 -2.17 -3.37 -7.88
C THR A 137 -2.05 -2.44 -6.67
N ASN A 138 -2.69 -2.78 -5.56
CA ASN A 138 -2.77 -1.91 -4.38
C ASN A 138 -3.02 -2.71 -3.09
N VAL A 139 -2.83 -2.05 -1.95
CA VAL A 139 -3.23 -2.56 -0.63
C VAL A 139 -4.41 -1.73 -0.11
N ASN A 140 -5.48 -2.41 0.29
CA ASN A 140 -6.59 -1.81 1.00
C ASN A 140 -6.48 -2.11 2.50
N PHE A 141 -6.56 -1.07 3.31
CA PHE A 141 -6.62 -1.14 4.76
C PHE A 141 -8.04 -0.89 5.25
N GLN A 142 -8.43 -1.62 6.29
CA GLN A 142 -9.55 -1.29 7.17
C GLN A 142 -8.99 -1.13 8.58
N TYR A 143 -9.22 0.02 9.20
CA TYR A 143 -8.59 0.38 10.46
C TYR A 143 -9.49 1.26 11.31
N ARG A 144 -9.08 1.44 12.57
CA ARG A 144 -9.59 2.49 13.45
C ARG A 144 -8.45 3.42 13.81
N LEU A 145 -8.76 4.70 13.95
CA LEU A 145 -7.78 5.68 14.40
C LEU A 145 -7.53 5.50 15.90
N VAL A 146 -6.26 5.38 16.26
CA VAL A 146 -5.78 5.56 17.62
C VAL A 146 -5.72 7.07 17.87
N PRO A 147 -6.34 7.62 18.93
CA PRO A 147 -6.31 9.05 19.19
C PRO A 147 -4.89 9.61 19.37
N PRO A 148 -4.64 10.86 18.98
CA PRO A 148 -3.34 11.48 19.19
C PRO A 148 -3.04 11.63 20.69
N THR A 149 -1.76 11.48 21.04
CA THR A 149 -1.24 11.79 22.37
C THR A 149 -0.81 13.25 22.46
N LYS A 150 -0.42 13.71 23.66
CA LYS A 150 0.13 15.07 23.88
C LYS A 150 1.54 15.29 23.32
N SER A 151 2.12 14.30 22.62
CA SER A 151 3.48 14.42 22.08
C SER A 151 3.48 15.11 20.72
N ILE A 152 4.51 15.92 20.47
CA ILE A 152 4.72 16.60 19.17
C ILE A 152 4.79 15.58 18.02
N LYS A 153 5.47 14.44 18.25
CA LYS A 153 5.53 13.36 17.26
C LYS A 153 4.13 12.86 16.89
N SER A 154 3.26 12.64 17.87
CA SER A 154 1.90 12.16 17.61
C SER A 154 1.09 13.14 16.80
N PHE A 155 1.26 14.45 17.01
CA PHE A 155 0.65 15.46 16.17
C PHE A 155 1.12 15.32 14.72
N TYR A 156 2.44 15.28 14.48
CA TYR A 156 2.98 15.17 13.12
C TYR A 156 2.58 13.87 12.41
N ASP A 157 2.58 12.74 13.12
CA ASP A 157 2.12 11.46 12.58
C ASP A 157 0.68 11.60 12.03
N HIS A 158 -0.23 12.25 12.78
CA HIS A 158 -1.62 12.43 12.33
C HIS A 158 -1.78 13.53 11.28
N PHE A 159 -1.02 14.61 11.39
CA PHE A 159 -1.07 15.76 10.47
C PHE A 159 -0.57 15.41 9.06
N THR A 160 0.43 14.53 8.96
CA THR A 160 1.00 14.11 7.66
C THR A 160 0.53 12.74 7.19
N GLY A 161 -0.39 12.15 7.95
CA GLY A 161 -1.06 10.91 7.63
C GLY A 161 -1.63 10.88 6.22
N ALA A 162 -1.39 9.80 5.48
CA ALA A 162 -1.86 9.69 4.10
C ALA A 162 -3.40 9.73 4.01
N ASP A 163 -4.10 9.17 4.99
CA ASP A 163 -5.56 9.28 5.11
C ASP A 163 -5.99 10.70 5.49
N THR A 164 -5.33 11.34 6.45
CA THR A 164 -5.63 12.71 6.87
C THR A 164 -5.51 13.69 5.71
N VAL A 165 -4.41 13.59 4.93
CA VAL A 165 -4.17 14.44 3.76
C VAL A 165 -5.20 14.18 2.66
N VAL A 166 -5.49 12.91 2.34
CA VAL A 166 -6.48 12.56 1.30
C VAL A 166 -7.90 12.99 1.69
N ASN A 167 -8.25 12.91 2.97
CA ASN A 167 -9.55 13.31 3.49
C ASN A 167 -9.67 14.82 3.76
N GLN A 168 -8.65 15.63 3.46
CA GLN A 168 -8.62 17.08 3.69
C GLN A 168 -8.75 17.46 5.17
N GLU A 169 -8.24 16.62 6.07
CA GLU A 169 -8.24 16.85 7.53
C GLU A 169 -6.93 17.53 8.00
N SER A 170 -6.07 17.94 7.06
CA SER A 170 -4.83 18.67 7.32
C SER A 170 -4.81 19.98 6.53
N VAL A 171 -4.42 21.07 7.19
CA VAL A 171 -4.31 22.41 6.58
C VAL A 171 -3.19 23.20 7.24
N ILE A 172 -2.52 24.04 6.46
CA ILE A 172 -1.63 25.09 6.97
C ILE A 172 -2.37 26.41 6.76
N THR A 173 -2.65 27.13 7.84
CA THR A 173 -3.31 28.44 7.75
C THR A 173 -2.29 29.56 7.93
N THR A 174 -2.33 30.52 7.02
CA THR A 174 -1.54 31.76 7.05
C THR A 174 -2.47 32.92 7.44
N PRO A 175 -2.01 33.98 8.14
CA PRO A 175 -2.83 35.19 8.34
C PRO A 175 -3.39 35.74 7.03
N SER A 176 -4.54 36.43 7.08
CA SER A 176 -5.18 37.03 5.90
C SER A 176 -4.33 38.09 5.21
N GLN A 177 -3.47 38.79 5.98
CA GLN A 177 -2.47 39.74 5.51
C GLN A 177 -1.10 39.37 6.09
N PRO A 178 -0.42 38.35 5.54
CA PRO A 178 0.81 37.88 6.13
C PRO A 178 1.95 38.86 5.88
N THR A 179 2.76 39.08 6.91
CA THR A 179 4.11 39.60 6.72
C THR A 179 4.95 38.59 5.92
N ASN A 180 6.04 39.08 5.31
CA ASN A 180 6.98 38.20 4.60
C ASN A 180 7.50 37.04 5.48
N ASN A 181 7.66 37.29 6.79
CA ASN A 181 8.11 36.27 7.74
C ASN A 181 7.06 35.19 7.98
N GLU A 182 5.78 35.55 8.10
CA GLU A 182 4.69 34.59 8.31
C GLU A 182 4.42 33.76 7.05
N LEU A 183 4.50 34.38 5.87
CA LEU A 183 4.42 33.68 4.60
C LEU A 183 5.59 32.70 4.46
N ALA A 184 6.82 33.14 4.76
CA ALA A 184 8.00 32.28 4.73
C ALA A 184 7.87 31.10 5.71
N ALA A 185 7.40 31.34 6.94
CA ALA A 185 7.17 30.29 7.93
C ALA A 185 6.16 29.24 7.42
N SER A 186 5.09 29.68 6.76
CA SER A 186 4.07 28.78 6.19
C SER A 186 4.64 27.93 5.05
N MET A 187 5.50 28.52 4.20
CA MET A 187 6.21 27.79 3.14
C MET A 187 7.27 26.82 3.70
N TYR A 188 7.96 27.18 4.79
CA TYR A 188 8.86 26.29 5.49
C TYR A 188 8.11 25.10 6.11
N ALA A 189 6.94 25.33 6.71
CA ALA A 189 6.10 24.26 7.22
C ALA A 189 5.69 23.30 6.08
N LEU A 190 5.17 23.81 4.97
CA LEU A 190 4.77 22.99 3.82
C LEU A 190 5.95 22.19 3.24
N SER A 191 7.09 22.84 3.01
CA SER A 191 8.28 22.18 2.45
C SER A 191 8.90 21.16 3.39
N GLY A 192 8.80 21.37 4.72
CA GLY A 192 9.20 20.38 5.71
C GLY A 192 8.32 19.12 5.67
N GLN A 193 7.02 19.28 5.45
CA GLN A 193 6.08 18.15 5.39
C GLN A 193 6.04 17.45 4.02
N SER A 194 6.37 18.13 2.92
CA SER A 194 6.26 17.54 1.58
C SER A 194 7.09 16.27 1.39
N ARG A 195 8.18 16.11 2.17
CA ARG A 195 9.05 14.93 2.13
C ARG A 195 8.43 13.66 2.75
N VAL A 196 7.45 13.81 3.63
CA VAL A 196 6.84 12.70 4.36
C VAL A 196 5.44 12.33 3.85
N ILE A 197 4.86 13.19 3.01
CA ILE A 197 3.58 12.91 2.34
C ILE A 197 3.82 11.82 1.29
N THR A 198 3.15 10.68 1.47
CA THR A 198 3.26 9.50 0.58
C THR A 198 2.17 9.46 -0.50
N THR A 199 1.33 10.49 -0.59
CA THR A 199 0.21 10.58 -1.54
C THR A 199 0.67 11.27 -2.82
N GLU A 200 0.36 10.69 -3.98
CA GLU A 200 0.80 11.25 -5.28
C GLU A 200 -0.03 12.46 -5.73
N THR A 201 -1.32 12.51 -5.38
CA THR A 201 -2.28 13.46 -5.99
C THR A 201 -2.88 14.47 -5.02
N GLN A 202 -2.65 14.33 -3.73
CA GLN A 202 -3.20 15.19 -2.69
C GLN A 202 -2.06 15.83 -1.91
N GLN A 203 -2.24 17.11 -1.59
CA GLN A 203 -1.26 17.96 -0.91
C GLN A 203 -1.92 18.61 0.29
N ILE A 204 -1.13 19.03 1.27
CA ILE A 204 -1.63 19.85 2.37
C ILE A 204 -1.89 21.26 1.82
N PRO A 205 -3.15 21.75 1.84
CA PRO A 205 -3.45 23.08 1.38
C PRO A 205 -2.85 24.13 2.33
N VAL A 206 -2.37 25.23 1.75
CA VAL A 206 -2.06 26.46 2.47
C VAL A 206 -3.20 27.44 2.21
N THR A 207 -3.95 27.80 3.24
CA THR A 207 -5.10 28.71 3.15
C THR A 207 -4.92 29.92 4.05
N THR A 208 -5.82 30.89 3.93
CA THR A 208 -5.91 31.98 4.91
C THR A 208 -6.68 31.53 6.14
N PHE A 209 -6.24 31.98 7.31
CA PHE A 209 -7.00 31.87 8.54
C PHE A 209 -8.18 32.85 8.45
N GLN A 210 -9.39 32.34 8.64
CA GLN A 210 -10.59 33.15 8.81
C GLN A 210 -11.00 33.01 10.28
N ASP A 211 -10.99 34.13 11.00
CA ASP A 211 -11.51 34.23 12.37
C ASP A 211 -13.02 33.93 12.43
#